data_AF-A0A9C6WF48-F1
#
_entry.id   AF-A0A9C6WF48-F1
#
_cell.length_a   1.000
_cell.length_b   1.000
_cell.length_c   1.000
_cell.angle_alpha   90.00
_cell.angle_beta   90.00
_cell.angle_gamma   90.00
#
_symmetry.space_group_name_H-M   'P 1'
#
loop_
_entity.id
_entity.type
_entity.pdbx_description
1 polymer ?
#
loop_
_entity_poly.entity_id
_entity_poly.type
_entity_poly.pdbx_seq_one_letter_code
_entity_poly.pdbx_strand_id
1 'polypeptide(L)'
;MEQLMAIVRQITQPREQRPSETSTIVPLPRFNPGSLGSDPAAWCATVDVIMEEKPLQGGALLCALSAALESPAAQWLTQVPATQISSWPKFKDRFLTRFGGKETAATVLWKMKNQARLEGETLGDYSSRLRSFLMARWERCTKDEIVNAVVLLHIGSQDQRVLRIALTNDIKTEDQLTGEMTVLFDSVKRPASSVSNSSASPEAKRHKP
;
A
#
# COMPACT_ATOMS: atom_id res chain seq x y z
N MET A 1 -33.94 41.12 -41.76
CA MET A 1 -34.23 40.77 -40.35
C MET A 1 -34.65 39.31 -40.16
N GLU A 2 -35.12 38.58 -41.19
CA GLU A 2 -35.49 37.15 -41.06
C GLU A 2 -34.30 36.18 -41.09
N GLN A 3 -33.17 36.52 -41.73
CA GLN A 3 -31.99 35.62 -41.75
C GLN A 3 -31.21 35.55 -40.41
N LEU A 4 -31.28 36.58 -39.56
CA LEU A 4 -30.63 36.59 -38.26
C LEU A 4 -31.39 35.76 -37.20
N MET A 5 -32.69 35.53 -37.38
CA MET A 5 -33.49 34.70 -36.47
C MET A 5 -33.37 33.20 -36.73
N ALA A 6 -32.92 32.79 -37.93
CA ALA A 6 -32.69 31.38 -38.25
C ALA A 6 -31.41 30.82 -37.59
N ILE A 7 -30.37 31.64 -37.45
CA ILE A 7 -29.08 31.24 -36.86
C ILE A 7 -29.20 31.07 -35.33
N VAL A 8 -29.93 31.94 -34.65
CA VAL A 8 -30.15 31.84 -33.20
C VAL A 8 -30.94 30.58 -32.84
N ARG A 9 -31.85 30.15 -33.71
CA ARG A 9 -32.68 28.96 -33.49
C ARG A 9 -31.92 27.63 -33.64
N GLN A 10 -30.75 27.64 -34.29
CA GLN A 10 -29.83 26.49 -34.33
C GLN A 10 -28.97 26.36 -33.06
N ILE A 11 -28.88 27.39 -32.23
CA ILE A 11 -28.10 27.39 -30.97
C ILE A 11 -28.94 26.91 -29.78
N THR A 12 -30.28 26.87 -29.91
CA THR A 12 -31.22 26.53 -28.83
C THR A 12 -31.93 25.19 -29.02
N GLN A 13 -31.34 24.25 -29.77
CA GLN A 13 -31.76 22.85 -29.65
C GLN A 13 -31.01 22.22 -28.47
N PRO A 14 -31.69 21.63 -27.48
CA PRO A 14 -31.03 20.73 -26.55
C PRO A 14 -30.49 19.58 -27.40
N ARG A 15 -29.18 19.60 -27.61
CA ARG A 15 -28.45 18.45 -28.16
C ARG A 15 -28.79 17.31 -27.21
N GLU A 16 -29.66 16.40 -27.64
CA GLU A 16 -29.90 15.15 -26.96
C GLU A 16 -28.53 14.54 -26.72
N GLN A 17 -28.07 14.65 -25.48
CA GLN A 17 -26.92 13.93 -25.01
C GLN A 17 -27.35 12.48 -25.13
N ARG A 18 -26.89 11.85 -26.22
CA ARG A 18 -26.79 10.40 -26.36
C ARG A 18 -26.42 9.89 -24.96
N PRO A 19 -27.27 9.08 -24.30
CA PRO A 19 -27.06 8.73 -22.91
C PRO A 19 -25.63 8.24 -22.82
N SER A 20 -24.82 8.98 -22.07
CA SER A 20 -23.44 8.63 -21.80
C SER A 20 -23.50 7.17 -21.38
N GLU A 21 -22.97 6.29 -22.24
CA GLU A 21 -22.76 4.89 -21.89
C GLU A 21 -22.09 4.97 -20.53
N THR A 22 -22.84 4.59 -19.50
CA THR A 22 -22.37 4.61 -18.14
C THR A 22 -21.35 3.51 -18.18
N SER A 23 -20.10 3.89 -18.50
CA SER A 23 -19.00 2.97 -18.66
C SER A 23 -18.99 2.18 -17.38
N THR A 24 -19.47 0.94 -17.45
CA THR A 24 -19.69 0.10 -16.28
C THR A 24 -18.32 -0.12 -15.67
N ILE A 25 -17.91 0.78 -14.78
CA ILE A 25 -16.62 0.74 -14.10
C ILE A 25 -16.68 -0.57 -13.33
N VAL A 26 -15.90 -1.55 -13.77
CA VAL A 26 -15.73 -2.79 -13.02
C VAL A 26 -14.96 -2.39 -11.77
N PRO A 27 -15.58 -2.46 -10.58
CA PRO A 27 -14.92 -2.00 -9.37
C PRO A 27 -13.83 -3.01 -9.01
N LEU A 28 -12.58 -2.56 -9.01
CA LEU A 28 -11.49 -3.35 -8.42
C LEU A 28 -11.48 -3.16 -6.90
N PRO A 29 -11.08 -4.20 -6.13
CA PRO A 29 -10.95 -4.09 -4.69
C PRO A 29 -9.94 -2.99 -4.33
N ARG A 30 -10.23 -2.22 -3.29
CA ARG A 30 -9.33 -1.16 -2.84
C ARG A 30 -8.02 -1.74 -2.31
N PHE A 31 -6.91 -1.05 -2.55
CA PHE A 31 -5.60 -1.45 -2.07
C PHE A 31 -4.80 -0.27 -1.53
N ASN A 32 -4.32 -0.41 -0.30
CA ASN A 32 -3.45 0.56 0.34
C ASN A 32 -2.18 -0.15 0.82
N PRO A 33 -1.02 0.03 0.19
CA PRO A 33 0.22 -0.62 0.64
C PRO A 33 0.75 -0.04 1.96
N GLY A 34 0.25 1.11 2.40
CA GLY A 34 0.55 1.67 3.71
C GLY A 34 -0.30 1.06 4.84
N SER A 35 -1.34 0.31 4.50
CA SER A 35 -2.14 -0.39 5.51
C SER A 35 -1.38 -1.61 6.03
N LEU A 36 -1.51 -1.82 7.34
CA LEU A 36 -0.86 -2.90 8.03
C LEU A 36 -1.41 -4.25 7.54
N GLY A 37 -0.53 -5.14 7.09
CA GLY A 37 -0.94 -6.44 6.56
C GLY A 37 -1.47 -6.41 5.13
N SER A 38 -1.29 -5.29 4.41
CA SER A 38 -1.50 -5.28 2.96
C SER A 38 -0.61 -6.34 2.30
N ASP A 39 -1.25 -7.23 1.52
CA ASP A 39 -0.56 -8.25 0.73
C ASP A 39 -0.81 -7.94 -0.76
N PRO A 40 0.14 -7.26 -1.43
CA PRO A 40 0.03 -6.93 -2.84
C PRO A 40 -0.14 -8.18 -3.73
N ALA A 41 0.44 -9.32 -3.35
CA ALA A 41 0.29 -10.57 -4.11
C ALA A 41 -1.12 -11.15 -3.96
N ALA A 42 -1.68 -11.16 -2.74
CA ALA A 42 -3.06 -11.59 -2.50
C ALA A 42 -4.08 -10.67 -3.18
N TRP A 43 -3.82 -9.36 -3.19
CA TRP A 43 -4.65 -8.41 -3.92
C TRP A 43 -4.59 -8.65 -5.42
N CYS A 44 -3.40 -8.85 -6.00
CA CYS A 44 -3.26 -9.22 -7.41
C CYS A 44 -3.99 -10.52 -7.75
N ALA A 45 -3.92 -11.55 -6.90
CA ALA A 45 -4.64 -12.80 -7.11
C ALA A 45 -6.17 -12.60 -7.14
N THR A 46 -6.69 -11.70 -6.30
CA THR A 46 -8.12 -11.34 -6.31
C THR A 46 -8.50 -10.62 -7.61
N VAL A 47 -7.65 -9.71 -8.08
CA VAL A 47 -7.88 -8.99 -9.34
C VAL A 47 -7.73 -9.90 -10.55
N ASP A 48 -6.86 -10.91 -10.51
CA ASP A 48 -6.75 -11.91 -11.59
C ASP A 48 -8.10 -12.56 -11.89
N VAL A 49 -8.84 -12.98 -10.85
CA VAL A 49 -10.19 -13.58 -11.00
C VAL A 49 -11.15 -12.59 -11.68
N ILE A 50 -11.13 -11.31 -11.28
CA ILE A 50 -11.97 -10.27 -11.90
C ILE A 50 -11.59 -10.07 -13.37
N MET A 51 -10.30 -10.12 -13.70
CA MET A 51 -9.79 -9.95 -15.06
C MET A 51 -10.05 -11.15 -15.96
N GLU A 52 -10.17 -12.36 -15.39
CA GLU A 52 -10.61 -13.57 -16.10
C GLU A 52 -12.09 -13.46 -16.49
N GLU A 53 -12.94 -12.96 -15.60
CA GLU A 53 -14.37 -12.77 -15.88
C GLU A 53 -14.63 -11.58 -16.82
N LYS A 54 -13.93 -10.46 -16.60
CA LYS A 54 -14.14 -9.23 -17.35
C LYS A 54 -12.80 -8.50 -17.61
N PRO A 55 -12.10 -8.85 -18.70
CA PRO A 55 -10.77 -8.32 -18.97
C PRO A 55 -10.80 -6.83 -19.28
N LEU A 56 -10.00 -6.05 -18.53
CA LEU A 56 -9.79 -4.62 -18.76
C LEU A 56 -8.44 -4.36 -19.44
N GLN A 57 -8.38 -3.39 -20.35
CA GLN A 57 -7.15 -2.96 -21.01
C GLN A 57 -7.13 -1.43 -21.22
N GLY A 58 -5.93 -0.89 -21.45
CA GLY A 58 -5.74 0.52 -21.79
C GLY A 58 -6.39 1.50 -20.80
N GLY A 59 -7.17 2.45 -21.31
CA GLY A 59 -7.79 3.50 -20.49
C GLY A 59 -8.78 2.99 -19.44
N ALA A 60 -9.56 1.95 -19.76
CA ALA A 60 -10.52 1.38 -18.81
C ALA A 60 -9.81 0.72 -17.61
N LEU A 61 -8.68 0.04 -17.86
CA LEU A 61 -7.82 -0.50 -16.81
C LEU A 61 -7.23 0.62 -15.96
N LEU A 62 -6.72 1.69 -16.59
CA LEU A 62 -6.12 2.82 -15.87
C LEU A 62 -7.14 3.53 -14.96
N CYS A 63 -8.37 3.73 -15.43
CA CYS A 63 -9.45 4.31 -14.62
C CYS A 63 -9.79 3.41 -13.42
N ALA A 64 -9.93 2.10 -13.64
CA ALA A 64 -10.24 1.15 -12.58
C ALA A 64 -9.12 1.08 -11.52
N LEU A 65 -7.86 1.06 -11.95
CA LEU A 65 -6.70 1.09 -11.05
C LEU A 65 -6.61 2.41 -10.27
N SER A 66 -6.88 3.54 -10.92
CA SER A 66 -6.85 4.85 -10.26
C SER A 66 -7.92 4.99 -9.18
N ALA A 67 -9.06 4.29 -9.34
CA ALA A 67 -10.12 4.27 -8.33
C ALA A 67 -9.86 3.28 -7.18
N ALA A 68 -9.05 2.25 -7.42
CA ALA A 68 -8.82 1.17 -6.46
C ALA A 68 -7.54 1.35 -5.63
N LEU A 69 -6.48 1.92 -6.21
CA LEU A 69 -5.24 2.15 -5.48
C LEU A 69 -5.35 3.37 -4.56
N GLU A 70 -4.89 3.22 -3.33
CA GLU A 70 -4.79 4.26 -2.33
C GLU A 70 -3.31 4.55 -2.00
N SER A 71 -3.03 5.74 -1.49
CA SER A 71 -1.69 6.21 -1.15
C SER A 71 -0.94 5.20 -0.26
N PRO A 72 0.32 4.81 -0.57
CA PRO A 72 1.21 5.30 -1.62
C PRO A 72 1.12 4.65 -3.02
N ALA A 73 0.26 3.65 -3.25
CA ALA A 73 0.11 3.03 -4.58
C ALA A 73 -0.47 3.99 -5.63
N ALA A 74 -1.44 4.80 -5.24
CA ALA A 74 -2.04 5.81 -6.11
C ALA A 74 -0.98 6.80 -6.65
N GLN A 75 -0.09 7.26 -5.78
CA GLN A 75 0.98 8.19 -6.14
C GLN A 75 2.01 7.55 -7.07
N TRP A 76 2.32 6.27 -6.88
CA TRP A 76 3.20 5.56 -7.79
C TRP A 76 2.57 5.41 -9.18
N LEU A 77 1.27 5.13 -9.27
CA LEU A 77 0.57 4.95 -10.54
C LEU A 77 0.69 6.18 -11.45
N THR A 78 0.64 7.40 -10.88
CA THR A 78 0.75 8.65 -11.66
C THR A 78 2.16 8.88 -12.21
N GLN A 79 3.18 8.22 -11.65
CA GLN A 79 4.57 8.33 -12.09
C GLN A 79 4.93 7.30 -13.17
N VAL A 80 4.10 6.27 -13.35
CA VAL A 80 4.36 5.23 -14.35
C VAL A 80 3.79 5.67 -15.71
N PRO A 81 4.57 5.63 -16.79
CA PRO A 81 4.07 5.95 -18.13
C PRO A 81 2.91 5.03 -18.52
N ALA A 82 1.83 5.59 -19.07
CA ALA A 82 0.64 4.82 -19.48
C ALA A 82 0.96 3.70 -20.48
N THR A 83 2.01 3.86 -21.29
CA THR A 83 2.50 2.85 -22.24
C THR A 83 2.98 1.57 -21.54
N GLN A 84 3.43 1.69 -20.29
CA GLN A 84 3.89 0.57 -19.45
C GLN A 84 2.76 -0.11 -18.68
N ILE A 85 1.55 0.48 -18.63
CA ILE A 85 0.35 -0.06 -17.98
C ILE A 85 -0.73 -0.35 -19.04
N SER A 86 -0.30 -0.87 -20.19
CA SER A 86 -1.21 -1.15 -21.32
C SER A 86 -2.10 -2.38 -21.07
N SER A 87 -1.68 -3.30 -20.20
CA SER A 87 -2.41 -4.54 -19.86
C SER A 87 -2.22 -4.94 -18.41
N TRP A 88 -3.16 -5.73 -17.89
CA TRP A 88 -3.13 -6.25 -16.52
C TRP A 88 -1.83 -7.00 -16.17
N PRO A 89 -1.32 -7.93 -17.01
CA PRO A 89 -0.07 -8.64 -16.69
C PRO A 89 1.15 -7.72 -16.54
N LYS A 90 1.27 -6.69 -17.40
CA LYS A 90 2.36 -5.71 -17.32
C LYS A 90 2.28 -4.84 -16.06
N PHE A 91 1.05 -4.43 -15.72
CA PHE A 91 0.81 -3.71 -14.48
C PHE A 91 1.18 -4.57 -13.26
N LYS A 92 0.65 -5.79 -13.19
CA LYS A 92 0.85 -6.74 -12.09
C LYS A 92 2.34 -6.97 -11.82
N ASP A 93 3.13 -7.24 -12.86
CA ASP A 93 4.57 -7.46 -12.73
C ASP A 93 5.30 -6.25 -12.09
N ARG A 94 5.02 -5.04 -12.59
CA ARG A 94 5.60 -3.80 -12.04
C ARG A 94 5.11 -3.49 -10.63
N PHE A 95 3.82 -3.72 -10.39
CA PHE A 95 3.21 -3.48 -9.09
C PHE A 95 3.82 -4.40 -8.04
N LEU A 96 3.98 -5.69 -8.33
CA LEU A 96 4.63 -6.65 -7.44
C LEU A 96 6.12 -6.37 -7.27
N THR A 97 6.81 -5.90 -8.32
CA THR A 97 8.19 -5.43 -8.19
C THR A 97 8.31 -4.24 -7.21
N ARG A 98 7.33 -3.33 -7.24
CA ARG A 98 7.36 -2.11 -6.44
C ARG A 98 6.87 -2.29 -5.01
N PHE A 99 5.79 -3.06 -4.84
CA PHE A 99 5.03 -3.19 -3.60
C PHE A 99 5.01 -4.59 -3.04
N GLY A 100 5.25 -5.63 -3.87
CA GLY A 100 5.24 -7.04 -3.47
C GLY A 100 6.11 -7.34 -2.26
N GLY A 101 7.11 -6.50 -2.00
CA GLY A 101 8.07 -6.69 -0.93
C GLY A 101 8.83 -8.00 -1.10
N LYS A 102 9.78 -8.23 -0.21
CA LYS A 102 10.29 -9.59 -0.03
C LYS A 102 9.42 -10.24 1.04
N GLU A 103 8.88 -11.42 0.78
CA GLU A 103 8.22 -12.19 1.84
C GLU A 103 9.29 -12.54 2.89
N THR A 104 9.19 -11.93 4.07
CA THR A 104 10.09 -12.15 5.23
C THR A 104 9.43 -13.10 6.23
N ALA A 105 10.22 -13.71 7.13
CA ALA A 105 9.68 -14.58 8.17
C ALA A 105 8.59 -13.90 9.03
N ALA A 106 8.72 -12.60 9.28
CA ALA A 106 7.73 -11.80 10.01
C ALA A 106 6.43 -11.62 9.22
N THR A 107 6.50 -11.32 7.91
CA THR A 107 5.28 -11.24 7.08
C THR A 107 4.56 -12.58 6.99
N VAL A 108 5.28 -13.71 6.95
CA VAL A 108 4.70 -15.06 6.95
C VAL A 108 3.94 -15.33 8.24
N LEU A 109 4.54 -15.05 9.40
CA LEU A 109 3.87 -15.20 10.70
C LEU A 109 2.68 -14.26 10.84
N TRP A 110 2.77 -13.03 10.33
CA TRP A 110 1.65 -12.10 10.32
C TRP A 110 0.48 -12.63 9.48
N LYS A 111 0.74 -13.16 8.29
CA LYS A 111 -0.28 -13.81 7.45
C LYS A 111 -0.90 -14.99 8.18
N MET A 112 -0.08 -15.87 8.78
CA MET A 112 -0.55 -17.01 9.56
C MET A 112 -1.47 -16.58 10.72
N LYS A 113 -1.05 -15.56 11.49
CA LYS A 113 -1.83 -15.03 12.63
C LYS A 113 -3.22 -14.54 12.22
N ASN A 114 -3.36 -14.02 11.00
CA ASN A 114 -4.62 -13.49 10.48
C ASN A 114 -5.44 -14.51 9.68
N GLN A 115 -4.97 -15.76 9.53
CA GLN A 115 -5.76 -16.80 8.87
C GLN A 115 -6.83 -17.35 9.82
N ALA A 116 -8.09 -17.19 9.45
CA ALA A 116 -9.20 -17.84 10.12
C ALA A 116 -9.25 -19.35 9.83
N ARG A 117 -9.95 -20.08 10.70
CA ARG A 117 -10.37 -21.45 10.42
C ARG A 117 -11.40 -21.44 9.30
N LEU A 118 -11.32 -22.41 8.40
CA LEU A 118 -12.33 -22.60 7.37
C LEU A 118 -13.60 -23.22 7.96
N GLU A 119 -14.73 -23.02 7.29
CA GLU A 119 -15.99 -23.62 7.70
C GLU A 119 -15.89 -25.16 7.62
N GLY A 120 -16.29 -25.85 8.69
CA GLY A 120 -16.18 -27.31 8.80
C GLY A 120 -14.77 -27.86 9.06
N GLU A 121 -13.73 -27.03 9.13
CA GLU A 121 -12.35 -27.47 9.34
C GLU A 121 -12.12 -27.92 10.80
N THR A 122 -11.56 -29.12 11.00
CA THR A 122 -11.20 -29.59 12.35
C THR A 122 -9.97 -28.83 12.88
N LEU A 123 -9.74 -28.87 14.20
CA LEU A 123 -8.51 -28.30 14.76
C LEU A 123 -7.24 -28.98 14.25
N GLY A 124 -7.31 -30.30 13.99
CA GLY A 124 -6.22 -31.08 13.41
C GLY A 124 -5.85 -30.58 12.01
N ASP A 125 -6.87 -30.42 11.15
CA ASP A 125 -6.70 -29.93 9.78
C ASP A 125 -6.15 -28.49 9.77
N TYR A 126 -6.72 -27.62 10.60
CA TYR A 126 -6.28 -26.23 10.73
C TYR A 126 -4.80 -26.16 11.14
N SER A 127 -4.41 -26.88 12.20
CA SER A 127 -3.01 -26.90 12.66
C SER A 127 -2.05 -27.46 11.60
N SER A 128 -2.46 -28.50 10.87
CA SER A 128 -1.68 -29.11 9.79
C SER A 128 -1.52 -28.16 8.60
N ARG A 129 -2.56 -27.40 8.28
CA ARG A 129 -2.54 -26.36 7.24
C ARG A 129 -1.60 -25.22 7.61
N LEU A 130 -1.71 -24.67 8.83
CA LEU A 130 -0.80 -23.63 9.30
C LEU A 130 0.66 -24.10 9.34
N ARG A 131 0.90 -25.33 9.82
CA ARG A 131 2.25 -25.92 9.86
C ARG A 131 2.83 -26.08 8.46
N SER A 132 2.07 -26.63 7.52
CA SER A 132 2.50 -26.78 6.13
C SER A 132 2.76 -25.44 5.46
N PHE A 133 1.93 -24.43 5.75
CA PHE A 133 2.11 -23.06 5.29
C PHE A 133 3.44 -22.45 5.75
N LEU A 134 3.81 -22.64 7.03
CA LEU A 134 5.10 -22.18 7.57
C LEU A 134 6.27 -22.95 6.95
N MET A 135 6.22 -24.29 6.94
CA MET A 135 7.31 -25.12 6.42
C MET A 135 7.65 -24.79 4.96
N ALA A 136 6.63 -24.58 4.12
CA ALA A 136 6.83 -24.25 2.71
C ALA A 136 7.52 -22.88 2.49
N ARG A 137 7.33 -21.93 3.40
CA ARG A 137 7.88 -20.56 3.28
C ARG A 137 9.18 -20.36 4.04
N TRP A 138 9.44 -21.20 5.04
CA TRP A 138 10.62 -21.12 5.90
C TRP A 138 11.70 -22.15 5.58
N GLU A 139 11.57 -22.91 4.50
CA GLU A 139 12.58 -23.87 4.05
C GLU A 139 13.98 -23.24 3.96
N ARG A 140 14.06 -21.96 3.59
CA ARG A 140 15.30 -21.21 3.43
C ARG A 140 15.58 -20.23 4.56
N CYS A 141 14.72 -20.19 5.58
CA CYS A 141 14.90 -19.26 6.69
C CYS A 141 15.93 -19.79 7.69
N THR A 142 16.77 -18.90 8.20
CA THR A 142 17.67 -19.24 9.31
C THR A 142 16.89 -19.27 10.63
N LYS A 143 17.48 -19.91 11.64
CA LYS A 143 16.92 -19.87 13.01
C LYS A 143 16.77 -18.42 13.50
N ASP A 144 17.78 -17.58 13.26
CA ASP A 144 17.79 -16.19 13.69
C ASP A 144 16.70 -15.37 13.01
N GLU A 145 16.48 -15.56 11.70
CA GLU A 145 15.37 -14.94 10.97
C GLU A 145 14.02 -15.27 11.61
N ILE A 146 13.80 -16.53 11.99
CA ILE A 146 12.56 -16.97 12.64
C ILE A 146 12.43 -16.38 14.04
N VAL A 147 13.50 -16.42 14.85
CA VAL A 147 13.50 -15.86 16.21
C VAL A 147 13.23 -14.35 16.18
N ASN A 148 13.93 -13.62 15.32
CA ASN A 148 13.74 -12.17 15.13
C ASN A 148 12.30 -11.85 14.72
N ALA A 149 11.72 -12.61 13.80
CA ALA A 149 10.34 -12.44 13.38
C ALA A 149 9.33 -12.65 14.52
N VAL A 150 9.54 -13.66 15.37
CA VAL A 150 8.69 -13.92 16.55
C VAL A 150 8.77 -12.76 17.54
N VAL A 151 9.99 -12.29 17.86
CA VAL A 151 10.22 -11.16 18.76
C VAL A 151 9.55 -9.88 18.23
N LEU A 152 9.78 -9.55 16.95
CA LEU A 152 9.22 -8.38 16.30
C LEU A 152 7.69 -8.40 16.30
N LEU A 153 7.05 -9.55 16.06
CA LEU A 153 5.60 -9.67 16.08
C LEU A 153 5.00 -9.62 17.48
N HIS A 154 5.71 -10.17 18.46
CA HIS A 154 5.29 -10.08 19.85
C HIS A 154 5.28 -8.63 20.33
N ILE A 155 6.40 -7.92 20.14
CA ILE A 155 6.51 -6.49 20.49
C ILE A 155 5.55 -5.65 19.62
N GLY A 156 5.45 -5.96 18.33
CA GLY A 156 4.57 -5.28 17.38
C GLY A 156 3.09 -5.37 17.73
N SER A 157 2.68 -6.41 18.47
CA SER A 157 1.31 -6.49 18.99
C SER A 157 0.98 -5.38 20.00
N GLN A 158 1.99 -4.75 20.59
CA GLN A 158 1.89 -3.67 21.58
C GLN A 158 2.31 -2.32 20.97
N ASP A 159 3.26 -2.31 20.03
CA ASP A 159 3.76 -1.09 19.37
C ASP A 159 3.64 -1.18 17.84
N GLN A 160 2.73 -0.39 17.27
CA GLN A 160 2.48 -0.35 15.83
C GLN A 160 3.70 0.07 14.99
N ARG A 161 4.64 0.81 15.58
CA ARG A 161 5.87 1.22 14.86
C ARG A 161 6.79 0.03 14.67
N VAL A 162 6.91 -0.82 15.68
CA VAL A 162 7.68 -2.08 15.61
C VAL A 162 7.00 -3.04 14.65
N LEU A 163 5.67 -3.11 14.67
CA LEU A 163 4.93 -3.94 13.73
C LEU A 163 5.14 -3.49 12.29
N ARG A 164 5.21 -2.17 12.04
CA ARG A 164 5.56 -1.65 10.71
C ARG A 164 6.95 -2.12 10.27
N ILE A 165 7.98 -1.99 11.13
CA ILE A 165 9.33 -2.48 10.81
C ILE A 165 9.31 -3.98 10.49
N ALA A 166 8.61 -4.78 11.29
CA ALA A 166 8.49 -6.22 11.10
C ALA A 166 7.93 -6.58 9.71
N LEU A 167 7.02 -5.77 9.18
CA LEU A 167 6.35 -6.03 7.91
C LEU A 167 7.04 -5.38 6.71
N THR A 168 7.90 -4.39 6.91
CA THR A 168 8.56 -3.66 5.82
C THR A 168 10.03 -3.99 5.63
N ASN A 169 10.74 -4.37 6.70
CA ASN A 169 12.19 -4.53 6.68
C ASN A 169 12.57 -6.02 6.68
N ASP A 170 13.60 -6.39 5.91
CA ASP A 170 14.15 -7.75 5.85
C ASP A 170 15.16 -7.96 6.99
N ILE A 171 14.65 -8.12 8.22
CA ILE A 171 15.46 -8.32 9.43
C ILE A 171 15.87 -9.79 9.56
N LYS A 172 17.14 -10.07 9.31
CA LYS A 172 17.71 -11.42 9.27
C LYS A 172 18.64 -11.74 10.42
N THR A 173 19.37 -10.73 10.91
CA THR A 173 20.39 -10.91 11.95
C THR A 173 20.03 -10.18 13.24
N GLU A 174 20.63 -10.60 14.34
CA GLU A 174 20.49 -9.94 15.65
C GLU A 174 20.94 -8.48 15.62
N ASP A 175 22.02 -8.17 14.89
CA ASP A 175 22.53 -6.80 14.73
C ASP A 175 21.49 -5.88 14.05
N GLN A 176 20.80 -6.39 13.03
CA GLN A 176 19.74 -5.63 12.36
C GLN A 176 18.55 -5.39 13.29
N LEU A 177 18.15 -6.42 14.05
CA LEU A 177 17.09 -6.30 15.05
C LEU A 177 17.43 -5.23 16.09
N THR A 178 18.62 -5.32 16.69
CA THR A 178 19.09 -4.41 17.73
C THR A 178 19.26 -2.98 17.21
N GLY A 179 19.78 -2.84 15.99
CA GLY A 179 19.91 -1.55 15.31
C GLY A 179 18.57 -0.85 15.15
N GLU A 180 17.56 -1.54 14.60
CA GLU A 180 16.21 -0.98 14.42
C GLU A 180 15.54 -0.61 15.75
N MET A 181 15.68 -1.44 16.79
CA MET A 181 15.12 -1.14 18.11
C MET A 181 15.78 0.09 18.75
N THR A 182 17.10 0.25 18.57
CA THR A 182 17.85 1.41 19.05
C THR A 182 17.42 2.69 18.34
N VAL A 183 17.33 2.66 17.00
CA VAL A 183 16.87 3.81 16.20
C VAL A 183 15.47 4.25 16.60
N LEU A 184 14.55 3.30 16.80
CA LEU A 184 13.20 3.60 17.29
C LEU A 184 13.23 4.23 18.67
N PHE A 185 14.03 3.71 19.60
CA PHE A 185 14.12 4.24 20.96
C PHE A 185 14.72 5.65 21.01
N ASP A 186 15.77 5.92 20.23
CA ASP A 186 16.40 7.23 20.15
C ASP A 186 15.49 8.28 19.47
N SER A 187 14.63 7.85 18.54
CA SER A 187 13.62 8.74 17.94
C SER A 187 12.58 9.23 18.96
N VAL A 188 12.29 8.44 20.01
CA VAL A 188 11.40 8.84 21.11
C VAL A 188 12.09 9.82 22.06
N LYS A 189 13.42 9.73 22.20
CA LYS A 189 14.20 10.56 23.12
C LYS A 189 14.47 11.98 22.63
N ARG A 190 14.33 12.30 21.33
CA ARG A 190 14.46 13.68 20.86
C ARG A 190 13.18 14.47 21.18
N PRO A 191 13.23 15.47 22.09
CA PRO A 191 12.13 16.42 22.21
C PRO A 191 12.09 17.27 20.94
N ALA A 192 10.89 17.59 20.47
CA ALA A 192 10.67 18.61 19.44
C ALA A 192 11.03 20.00 19.99
N SER A 193 12.32 20.32 20.08
CA SER A 193 12.76 21.67 20.47
C SER A 193 14.15 21.98 19.90
N SER A 194 14.20 22.51 18.68
CA SER A 194 15.18 23.52 18.26
C SER A 194 14.78 24.21 16.96
N VAL A 195 13.57 24.78 16.93
CA VAL A 195 13.38 26.04 16.20
C VAL A 195 13.42 27.14 17.26
N SER A 196 14.62 27.40 17.79
CA SER A 196 14.84 28.65 18.52
C SER A 196 14.94 29.75 17.46
N ASN A 197 13.86 30.48 17.31
CA ASN A 197 13.86 31.82 16.72
C ASN A 197 14.95 32.64 17.43
N SER A 198 16.11 32.80 16.80
CA SER A 198 16.99 33.93 17.10
C SER A 198 16.40 35.15 16.39
N SER A 199 15.37 35.73 17.00
CA SER A 199 14.99 37.11 16.75
C SER A 199 16.19 37.98 17.15
N ALA A 200 16.81 38.61 16.15
CA ALA A 200 17.81 39.64 16.36
C ALA A 200 17.23 40.73 17.27
N SER A 201 17.79 40.89 18.46
CA SER A 201 17.54 42.07 19.30
C SER A 201 18.50 43.18 18.83
N PRO A 202 18.01 44.37 18.46
CA PRO A 202 18.87 45.49 18.12
C PRO A 202 19.47 46.11 19.40
N GLU A 203 20.76 46.46 19.33
CA GLU A 203 21.53 47.12 20.38
C GLU A 203 20.88 48.42 20.87
N ALA A 204 20.74 48.54 22.19
CA ALA A 204 20.43 49.79 22.85
C ALA A 204 21.70 50.64 23.04
N LYS A 205 21.72 51.86 22.49
CA LYS A 205 22.59 52.94 22.97
C LYS A 205 21.76 54.19 23.22
N ARG A 206 21.56 54.56 24.50
CA ARG A 206 21.33 55.94 24.89
C ARG A 206 22.05 56.26 26.21
N HIS A 207 22.89 57.29 26.11
CA HIS A 207 23.75 57.91 27.11
C HIS A 207 23.04 58.41 28.39
N LYS A 208 23.82 58.53 29.46
CA LYS A 208 23.81 59.66 30.44
C LYS A 208 24.99 59.53 31.42
N PRO A 209 25.42 60.59 32.13
CA PRO A 209 25.11 62.02 32.01
C PRO A 209 26.21 62.84 31.33
#